data_AF-A0A1T4WQF6-F1
#
_entry.id   AF-A0A1T4WQF6-F1
#
_cell.length_a   1.000
_cell.length_b   1.000
_cell.length_c   1.000
_cell.angle_alpha   90.00
_cell.angle_beta   90.00
_cell.angle_gamma   90.00
#
_symmetry.space_group_name_H-M   'P 1'
#
loop_
_entity.id
_entity.type
_entity.pdbx_description
1 polymer ?
#
loop_
_entity_poly.entity_id
_entity_poly.type
_entity_poly.pdbx_seq_one_letter_code
_entity_poly.pdbx_strand_id
1 'polypeptide(L)'
;MPNLVDVTYAQTGQSTAIDRMGMREMQAKAFLARDAQYLLLKAPPASGKSRALMFLALDKLFNQGMKKVIVAVPERSNGRRCTR
;
A
#
# COMPACT_ATOMS: atom_id res chain seq x y z
N MET A 1 -10.93 28.80 1.58
CA MET A 1 -9.72 28.27 0.94
C MET A 1 -10.17 27.41 -0.24
N PRO A 2 -9.82 27.75 -1.49
CA PRO A 2 -10.31 26.99 -2.64
C PRO A 2 -9.57 25.64 -2.72
N ASN A 3 -10.31 24.54 -2.89
CA ASN A 3 -9.75 23.21 -3.10
C ASN A 3 -8.93 23.22 -4.41
N LEU A 4 -7.61 23.08 -4.31
CA LEU A 4 -6.68 23.26 -5.43
C LEU A 4 -6.64 22.06 -6.39
N VAL A 5 -7.28 20.93 -6.04
CA VAL A 5 -7.36 19.76 -6.93
C VAL A 5 -8.66 19.00 -6.69
N ASP A 6 -9.69 19.25 -7.50
CA ASP A 6 -10.89 18.40 -7.56
C ASP A 6 -10.62 17.23 -8.52
N VAL A 7 -10.11 16.13 -7.98
CA VAL A 7 -9.98 14.87 -8.75
C VAL A 7 -11.25 14.07 -8.55
N THR A 8 -12.14 14.11 -9.53
CA THR A 8 -13.33 13.25 -9.60
C THR A 8 -12.89 11.84 -10.01
N TYR A 9 -12.62 10.98 -9.02
CA TYR A 9 -12.33 9.58 -9.29
C TYR A 9 -13.62 8.86 -9.71
N ALA A 10 -13.56 8.13 -10.82
CA ALA A 10 -14.66 7.28 -11.26
C ALA A 10 -14.98 6.23 -10.17
N GLN A 11 -16.16 6.32 -9.56
CA GLN A 11 -16.63 5.41 -8.51
C GLN A 11 -17.14 4.09 -9.08
N THR A 12 -16.36 3.43 -9.94
CA THR A 12 -16.78 2.22 -10.66
C THR A 12 -16.70 0.93 -9.83
N GLY A 13 -16.28 1.00 -8.56
CA GLY A 13 -16.15 -0.17 -7.67
C GLY A 13 -15.04 -1.18 -8.06
N GLN A 14 -14.58 -1.15 -9.32
CA GLN A 14 -13.49 -1.96 -9.87
C GLN A 14 -12.20 -1.85 -9.04
N SER A 15 -11.95 -0.70 -8.41
CA SER A 15 -10.80 -0.47 -7.54
C SER A 15 -10.81 -1.26 -6.22
N THR A 16 -11.90 -1.98 -5.92
CA THR A 16 -12.02 -2.86 -4.75
C THR A 16 -11.80 -4.34 -5.08
N ALA A 17 -11.75 -4.70 -6.36
CA ALA A 17 -11.46 -6.07 -6.78
C ALA A 17 -10.10 -6.51 -6.24
N ILE A 18 -10.05 -7.75 -5.73
CA ILE A 18 -8.86 -8.35 -5.14
C ILE A 18 -8.38 -9.53 -5.98
N ASP A 19 -7.06 -9.69 -6.06
CA ASP A 19 -6.44 -10.87 -6.67
C ASP A 19 -6.46 -12.08 -5.73
N ARG A 20 -5.85 -13.19 -6.17
CA ARG A 20 -5.75 -14.44 -5.38
C ARG A 20 -5.01 -14.27 -4.04
N MET A 21 -4.13 -13.29 -3.94
CA MET A 21 -3.40 -12.97 -2.70
C MET A 21 -4.15 -11.93 -1.85
N GLY A 22 -5.33 -11.49 -2.28
CA GLY A 22 -6.11 -10.47 -1.60
C GLY A 22 -5.60 -9.05 -1.84
N MET A 23 -4.82 -8.80 -2.90
CA MET A 23 -4.30 -7.49 -3.25
C MET A 23 -5.25 -6.76 -4.20
N ARG A 24 -5.49 -5.47 -3.94
CA ARG A 24 -6.11 -4.58 -4.93
C ARG A 24 -5.11 -4.25 -6.04
N GLU A 25 -5.61 -3.79 -7.19
CA GLU A 25 -4.77 -3.48 -8.37
C GLU A 25 -3.53 -2.61 -8.03
N MET A 26 -3.71 -1.54 -7.25
CA MET A 26 -2.58 -0.67 -6.83
C MET A 26 -1.55 -1.41 -5.97
N GLN A 27 -2.02 -2.30 -5.09
CA GLN A 27 -1.16 -3.10 -4.22
C GLN A 27 -0.38 -4.15 -5.03
N ALA A 28 -1.05 -4.80 -5.99
CA ALA A 28 -0.41 -5.75 -6.91
C ALA A 28 0.67 -5.05 -7.75
N LYS A 29 0.38 -3.84 -8.26
CA LYS A 29 1.38 -3.01 -8.98
C LYS A 29 2.60 -2.69 -8.11
N ALA A 30 2.40 -2.32 -6.85
CA ALA A 30 3.50 -2.10 -5.90
C ALA A 30 4.29 -3.40 -5.64
N PHE A 31 3.60 -4.53 -5.51
CA PHE A 31 4.18 -5.83 -5.23
C PHE A 31 5.02 -6.40 -6.38
N LEU A 32 4.69 -6.05 -7.63
CA LEU A 32 5.52 -6.42 -8.78
C LEU A 32 6.92 -5.77 -8.72
N ALA A 33 7.05 -4.62 -8.07
CA ALA A 33 8.32 -3.91 -7.88
C ALA A 33 9.03 -4.27 -6.56
N ARG A 34 8.70 -5.41 -5.92
CA ARG A 34 9.17 -5.78 -4.58
C ARG A 34 10.68 -5.97 -4.43
N ASP A 35 11.36 -6.28 -5.52
CA ASP A 35 12.81 -6.52 -5.54
C ASP A 35 13.62 -5.23 -5.70
N ALA A 36 12.96 -4.08 -5.90
CA ALA A 36 13.62 -2.79 -5.94
C ALA A 36 14.25 -2.45 -4.57
N GLN A 37 15.49 -1.97 -4.59
CA GLN A 37 16.20 -1.51 -3.38
C GLN A 37 15.48 -0.31 -2.74
N TYR A 38 14.96 0.61 -3.58
CA TYR A 38 14.19 1.77 -3.17
C TYR A 38 12.91 1.86 -4.00
N LEU A 39 11.77 2.03 -3.34
CA LEU A 39 10.46 2.12 -3.99
C LEU A 39 9.66 3.30 -3.41
N LEU A 40 9.23 4.21 -4.28
CA LEU A 40 8.37 5.34 -3.91
C LEU A 40 6.92 5.05 -4.30
N LEU A 41 6.04 4.91 -3.30
CA LEU A 41 4.62 4.66 -3.51
C LEU A 41 3.80 5.97 -3.39
N LYS A 42 3.54 6.62 -4.52
CA LYS A 42 2.61 7.76 -4.63
C LYS A 42 1.24 7.25 -5.06
N ALA A 43 0.22 7.45 -4.22
CA ALA A 43 -1.15 7.05 -4.55
C ALA A 43 -2.19 7.96 -3.87
N PRO A 44 -3.46 7.99 -4.34
CA PRO A 44 -4.53 8.80 -3.75
C PRO A 44 -4.87 8.44 -2.30
N PRO A 45 -5.51 9.30 -1.48
CA PRO A 45 -6.00 8.92 -0.15
C PRO A 45 -6.84 7.62 -0.18
N ALA A 46 -6.78 6.82 0.89
CA ALA A 46 -7.53 5.57 1.04
C ALA A 46 -7.29 4.45 -0.01
N SER A 47 -6.31 4.60 -0.90
CA SER A 47 -5.93 3.57 -1.91
C SER A 47 -5.30 2.29 -1.36
N GLY A 48 -5.04 2.21 -0.05
CA GLY A 48 -4.44 1.03 0.57
C GLY A 48 -2.92 0.96 0.50
N LYS A 49 -2.22 2.11 0.45
CA LYS A 49 -0.75 2.20 0.50
C LYS A 49 -0.14 1.45 1.68
N SER A 50 -0.72 1.58 2.87
CA SER A 50 -0.24 0.90 4.06
C SER A 50 -0.31 -0.64 3.94
N ARG A 51 -1.36 -1.15 3.28
CA ARG A 51 -1.51 -2.57 2.99
C ARG A 51 -0.54 -3.04 1.91
N ALA A 52 -0.24 -2.21 0.91
CA ALA A 52 0.82 -2.49 -0.07
C ALA A 52 2.19 -2.63 0.63
N LEU A 53 2.52 -1.72 1.56
CA LEU A 53 3.74 -1.80 2.36
C LEU A 53 3.79 -3.08 3.22
N MET A 54 2.66 -3.53 3.76
CA MET A 54 2.60 -4.81 4.47
C MET A 54 2.92 -6.01 3.58
N PHE A 55 2.35 -6.08 2.37
CA PHE A 55 2.66 -7.18 1.45
C PHE A 55 4.14 -7.21 1.07
N LEU A 56 4.74 -6.05 0.81
CA LEU A 56 6.17 -5.92 0.56
C LEU A 56 7.01 -6.36 1.78
N ALA A 57 6.59 -5.98 3.00
CA ALA A 57 7.27 -6.36 4.23
C ALA A 57 7.24 -7.88 4.45
N LEU A 58 6.06 -8.50 4.28
CA LEU A 58 5.89 -9.94 4.43
C LEU A 58 6.71 -10.73 3.42
N ASP A 59 6.72 -10.32 2.15
CA ASP A 59 7.54 -10.96 1.14
C ASP A 59 9.04 -10.87 1.47
N LYS A 60 9.50 -9.72 1.96
CA LYS A 60 10.89 -9.58 2.42
C LYS A 60 11.24 -10.53 3.55
N LEU A 61 10.34 -10.67 4.54
CA LEU A 61 10.55 -11.55 5.69
C LEU A 61 10.54 -13.03 5.31
N PHE A 62 9.54 -13.47 4.55
CA PHE A 62 9.27 -14.88 4.33
C PHE A 62 9.88 -15.44 3.05
N ASN A 63 10.04 -14.62 2.01
CA ASN A 63 10.47 -15.07 0.69
C ASN A 63 11.88 -14.57 0.33
N GLN A 64 12.33 -13.43 0.88
CA GLN A 64 13.65 -12.85 0.59
C GLN A 64 14.69 -13.07 1.71
N GLY A 65 14.33 -13.78 2.78
CA GLY A 65 15.25 -14.14 3.87
C GLY A 65 15.60 -13.00 4.82
N MET A 66 14.85 -11.89 4.81
CA MET A 66 15.09 -10.78 5.73
C MET A 66 14.63 -11.16 7.14
N LYS A 67 15.46 -10.89 8.15
CA LYS A 67 15.14 -11.22 9.54
C LYS A 67 14.16 -10.26 10.21
N LYS A 68 14.08 -9.02 9.70
CA LYS A 68 13.31 -7.94 10.32
C LYS A 68 12.92 -6.90 9.28
N VAL A 69 11.72 -6.35 9.42
CA VAL A 69 11.25 -5.17 8.68
C VAL A 69 10.82 -4.11 9.68
N ILE A 70 11.11 -2.85 9.36
CA ILE A 70 10.76 -1.69 10.19
C ILE A 70 9.80 -0.83 9.38
N VAL A 71 8.63 -0.54 9.97
CA VAL A 71 7.64 0.37 9.38
C VAL A 71 7.50 1.57 10.30
N ALA A 72 7.86 2.75 9.80
CA ALA A 72 7.69 4.02 10.51
C ALA A 72 6.40 4.71 10.05
N VAL A 73 5.60 5.17 11.00
CA VAL A 73 4.37 5.93 10.74
C VAL A 73 4.43 7.21 11.58
N PRO A 74 4.13 8.39 11.02
CA PRO A 74 4.26 9.66 11.74
C PRO A 74 3.31 9.80 12.95
N GLU A 75 2.21 9.04 13.00
CA GLU A 75 1.22 9.12 14.08
C GLU A 75 0.76 7.74 14.57
N ARG A 76 0.57 7.59 15.88
CA ARG A 76 0.10 6.35 16.53
C ARG A 76 -1.31 5.92 16.09
N SER A 77 -2.21 6.86 15.85
CA SER A 77 -3.60 6.60 15.42
C SER A 77 -3.67 5.92 14.04
N ASN A 78 -2.74 6.28 13.15
CA ASN A 78 -2.62 5.69 11.81
C ASN A 78 -2.03 4.27 11.87
N GLY A 79 -1.19 3.99 12.87
CA GLY A 79 -0.72 2.63 13.17
C GLY A 79 -1.88 1.66 13.46
N ARG A 80 -2.84 2.03 14.33
CA ARG A 80 -4.03 1.19 14.62
C ARG A 80 -4.89 0.88 13.39
N ARG A 81 -4.96 1.79 12.42
CA ARG A 81 -5.66 1.58 11.14
C ARG A 81 -4.85 0.75 10.15
N CYS A 82 -3.52 0.82 10.24
CA CYS A 82 -2.60 0.06 9.41
C CYS A 82 -2.58 -1.43 9.78
N THR A 83 -2.66 -1.74 11.09
CA THR A 83 -2.62 -3.10 11.64
C THR A 83 -3.97 -3.80 11.74
N ARG A 84 -5.03 -3.21 11.18
CA ARG A 84 -6.39 -3.78 11.19
C ARG A 84 -6.71 -4.50 9.89
#